data_AF-A0A7K3PM30-F1
#
_entry.id   AF-A0A7K3PM30-F1
#
_cell.length_a   1.000
_cell.length_b   1.000
_cell.length_c   1.000
_cell.angle_alpha   90.00
_cell.angle_beta   90.00
_cell.angle_gamma   90.00
#
_symmetry.space_group_name_H-M   'P 1'
#
loop_
_entity.id
_entity.type
_entity.pdbx_description
1 polymer ?
#
loop_
_entity_poly.entity_id
_entity_poly.type
_entity_poly.pdbx_seq_one_letter_code
_entity_poly.pdbx_strand_id
1 'polypeptide(L)' 'FPETLVSDRGPGRAGRVQAWVVGPGAGDDAATVAQVLAAEVPVLIDADGLRLADAEAVRARTAPTLMTPHAGEA' A
#
# COMPACT_ATOMS: atom_id res chain seq x y z
N PHE A 1 11.20 -17.37 10.22
CA PHE A 1 10.14 -16.80 9.37
C PHE A 1 10.32 -15.29 9.34
N PRO A 2 10.10 -14.59 8.22
CA PRO A 2 10.08 -13.13 8.27
C PRO A 2 8.96 -12.68 9.19
N GLU A 3 9.21 -11.61 9.94
CA GLU A 3 8.27 -11.04 10.91
C GLU A 3 7.26 -10.17 10.16
N THR A 4 5.96 -10.32 10.45
CA THR A 4 4.90 -9.49 9.85
C THR A 4 4.37 -8.51 10.90
N LEU A 5 4.31 -7.24 10.54
CA LEU A 5 3.65 -6.20 11.33
C LEU A 5 2.30 -5.89 10.69
N VAL A 6 1.23 -6.04 11.48
CA VAL A 6 -0.14 -5.72 11.04
C VAL A 6 -0.61 -4.49 11.81
N SER A 7 -1.11 -3.49 11.08
CA SER A 7 -1.68 -2.29 11.67
C SER A 7 -2.85 -1.77 10.86
N ASP A 8 -3.90 -1.39 11.55
CA ASP A 8 -5.07 -0.65 11.07
C ASP A 8 -4.89 0.88 11.18
N ARG A 9 -3.74 1.35 11.66
CA ARG A 9 -3.43 2.78 11.87
C ARG A 9 -2.30 3.31 10.98
N GLY A 10 -1.96 2.55 9.93
CA GLY A 10 -0.99 2.93 8.91
C GLY A 10 0.50 2.89 9.35
N PRO A 11 1.41 3.12 8.39
CA PRO A 11 2.86 2.97 8.57
C PRO A 11 3.46 3.79 9.73
N GLY A 12 2.96 5.01 9.96
CA GLY A 12 3.48 5.91 11.00
C GLY A 12 3.30 5.39 12.43
N ARG A 13 2.45 4.37 12.63
CA ARG A 13 2.19 3.72 13.93
C ARG A 13 2.63 2.26 13.97
N ALA A 14 2.92 1.65 12.83
CA ALA A 14 3.16 0.23 12.68
C ALA A 14 4.63 -0.18 12.90
N GLY A 15 5.59 0.74 12.73
CA GLY A 15 7.03 0.46 12.86
C GLY A 15 7.75 0.40 11.52
N ARG A 16 8.99 -0.08 11.51
CA ARG A 16 9.79 -0.21 10.28
C ARG A 16 9.65 -1.60 9.69
N VAL A 17 9.48 -1.66 8.38
CA VAL A 17 9.43 -2.89 7.58
C VAL A 17 10.26 -2.72 6.33
N GLN A 18 10.60 -3.82 5.68
CA GLN A 18 11.33 -3.82 4.41
C GLN A 18 10.39 -3.73 3.19
N ALA A 19 9.10 -3.95 3.37
CA ALA A 19 8.07 -3.77 2.36
C ALA A 19 6.69 -3.63 3.00
N TRP A 20 5.77 -2.94 2.31
CA TRP A 20 4.37 -2.84 2.70
C TRP A 20 3.47 -3.59 1.72
N VAL A 21 2.37 -4.13 2.24
CA VAL A 21 1.20 -4.56 1.46
C VAL A 21 0.03 -3.69 1.88
N VAL A 22 -0.72 -3.16 0.92
CA VAL A 22 -1.90 -2.34 1.19
C VAL A 22 -3.07 -2.71 0.29
N GLY A 23 -4.27 -2.64 0.86
CA GLY A 23 -5.52 -2.71 0.11
C GLY A 23 -6.49 -3.82 0.53
N PRO A 24 -6.07 -5.06 0.84
CA PRO A 24 -7.01 -6.08 1.33
C PRO A 24 -7.72 -5.64 2.62
N GLY A 25 -9.02 -5.36 2.52
CA GLY A 25 -9.83 -4.90 3.65
C GLY A 25 -9.64 -3.42 4.02
N ALA A 26 -9.08 -2.59 3.13
CA ALA A 26 -8.94 -1.16 3.38
C ALA A 26 -10.28 -0.40 3.29
N GLY A 27 -11.31 -0.98 2.65
CA GLY A 27 -12.61 -0.34 2.51
C GLY A 27 -12.45 0.98 1.74
N ASP A 28 -12.77 2.11 2.38
CA ASP A 28 -12.61 3.46 1.82
C ASP A 28 -11.48 4.28 2.46
N ASP A 29 -10.55 3.64 3.18
CA ASP A 29 -9.45 4.33 3.85
C ASP A 29 -8.31 4.74 2.90
N ALA A 30 -8.58 5.74 2.06
CA ALA A 30 -7.59 6.33 1.16
C ALA A 30 -6.39 6.95 1.92
N ALA A 31 -6.58 7.37 3.18
CA ALA A 31 -5.53 8.01 3.96
C ALA A 31 -4.42 7.01 4.34
N THR A 32 -4.77 5.79 4.71
CA THR A 32 -3.80 4.72 4.95
C THR A 32 -3.07 4.34 3.66
N VAL A 33 -3.77 4.25 2.53
CA VAL A 33 -3.14 4.00 1.23
C VAL A 33 -2.13 5.09 0.87
N ALA A 34 -2.49 6.36 1.02
CA ALA A 34 -1.60 7.48 0.77
C ALA A 34 -0.34 7.44 1.66
N GLN A 35 -0.48 7.07 2.94
CA GLN A 35 0.68 6.92 3.84
C GLN A 35 1.61 5.78 3.40
N VAL A 36 1.07 4.65 2.92
CA VAL A 36 1.88 3.55 2.38
C VAL A 36 2.59 3.99 1.10
N LEU A 37 1.91 4.72 0.21
CA LEU A 37 2.50 5.24 -1.03
C LEU A 37 3.61 6.27 -0.78
N ALA A 38 3.62 6.94 0.38
CA ALA A 38 4.71 7.84 0.77
C ALA A 38 5.95 7.11 1.34
N ALA A 39 5.88 5.80 1.61
CA ALA A 39 6.99 5.06 2.19
C ALA A 39 8.11 4.78 1.17
N GLU A 40 9.37 4.98 1.56
CA GLU A 40 10.55 4.79 0.71
C GLU A 40 11.03 3.33 0.62
N VAL A 41 10.12 2.37 0.83
CA VAL A 41 10.37 0.92 0.71
C VAL A 41 9.46 0.31 -0.36
N PRO A 42 9.75 -0.90 -0.87
CA PRO A 42 8.86 -1.61 -1.78
C PRO A 42 7.41 -1.69 -1.28
N VAL A 43 6.46 -1.54 -2.20
CA VAL A 43 5.02 -1.63 -1.92
C VAL A 43 4.34 -2.62 -2.88
N LEU A 44 3.48 -3.46 -2.34
CA LEU A 44 2.48 -4.23 -3.07
C LEU A 44 1.10 -3.57 -2.86
N ILE A 45 0.44 -3.17 -3.95
CA ILE A 45 -0.92 -2.62 -3.96
C ILE A 45 -1.87 -3.68 -4.53
N ASP A 46 -2.90 -4.01 -3.77
CA ASP A 46 -3.88 -5.05 -4.13
C ASP A 46 -5.30 -4.61 -3.75
N ALA A 47 -6.34 -5.29 -4.25
CA ALA A 47 -7.74 -5.11 -3.83
C ALA A 47 -8.20 -3.63 -3.74
N ASP A 48 -8.80 -3.20 -2.60
CA ASP A 48 -9.27 -1.83 -2.40
C ASP A 48 -8.15 -0.79 -2.59
N GLY A 49 -6.90 -1.19 -2.36
CA GLY A 49 -5.73 -0.33 -2.55
C GLY A 49 -5.57 0.13 -3.99
N LEU A 50 -5.93 -0.70 -4.97
CA LEU A 50 -5.86 -0.35 -6.39
C LEU A 50 -6.89 0.74 -6.75
N ARG A 51 -8.08 0.69 -6.15
CA ARG A 51 -9.14 1.69 -6.31
C ARG A 51 -8.81 3.00 -5.57
N LEU A 52 -8.18 2.91 -4.41
CA LEU A 52 -7.90 4.05 -3.53
C LEU A 52 -6.56 4.75 -3.84
N ALA A 53 -5.64 4.10 -4.55
CA ALA A 53 -4.33 4.65 -4.85
C ALA A 53 -4.45 5.87 -5.78
N ASP A 54 -3.86 6.99 -5.34
CA ASP A 54 -3.69 8.15 -6.21
C ASP A 54 -2.67 7.84 -7.31
N ALA A 55 -3.08 8.00 -8.56
CA ALA A 55 -2.28 7.60 -9.71
C ALA A 55 -1.01 8.45 -9.90
N GLU A 56 -1.03 9.72 -9.49
CA GLU A 56 0.15 10.58 -9.52
C GLU A 56 1.15 10.17 -8.44
N ALA A 57 0.68 9.89 -7.23
CA ALA A 57 1.50 9.37 -6.14
C ALA A 57 2.17 8.05 -6.54
N VAL A 58 1.44 7.10 -7.15
CA VAL A 58 2.02 5.83 -7.64
C VAL A 58 3.10 6.09 -8.70
N ARG A 59 2.84 6.98 -9.67
CA ARG A 59 3.82 7.32 -10.72
C ARG A 59 5.06 8.05 -10.21
N ALA A 60 4.93 8.83 -9.14
CA ALA A 60 6.03 9.57 -8.54
C ALA A 60 6.95 8.70 -7.67
N ARG A 61 6.53 7.48 -7.32
CA ARG A 61 7.33 6.58 -6.48
C ARG A 61 8.61 6.13 -7.18
N THR A 62 9.72 6.24 -6.47
CA THR A 62 11.04 5.73 -6.88
C THR A 62 11.33 4.34 -6.31
N ALA A 63 10.77 4.02 -5.14
CA ALA A 63 10.84 2.68 -4.56
C ALA A 63 9.95 1.70 -5.37
N PRO A 64 10.37 0.42 -5.52
CA PRO A 64 9.61 -0.56 -6.29
C PRO A 64 8.15 -0.62 -5.89
N THR A 65 7.26 -0.68 -6.88
CA THR A 65 5.81 -0.80 -6.66
C THR A 65 5.28 -1.91 -7.55
N LEU A 66 4.67 -2.91 -6.94
CA LEU A 66 3.98 -4.01 -7.60
C LEU A 66 2.48 -3.80 -7.42
N MET A 67 1.73 -3.88 -8.50
CA MET A 67 0.26 -3.83 -8.49
C MET A 67 -0.25 -5.20 -8.95
N THR A 68 -1.28 -5.73 -8.29
CA THR A 68 -1.85 -7.06 -8.60
C THR A 68 -3.32 -6.99 -9.03
N PRO A 69 -3.66 -6.21 -10.08
CA PRO A 69 -5.05 -6.08 -10.47
C PRO A 69 -5.59 -7.40 -11.05
N HIS A 70 -6.83 -7.73 -10.69
CA HIS A 70 -7.64 -8.66 -11.46
C HIS A 70 -8.55 -7.92 -12.46
N ALA A 71 -9.24 -8.64 -13.35
CA ALA A 71 -10.05 -8.04 -14.42
C ALA A 71 -11.14 -7.04 -13.97
N GLY A 72 -11.60 -7.12 -12.70
CA GLY A 72 -12.54 -6.15 -12.12
C GLY A 72 -11.90 -4.96 -11.38
N GLU A 73 -10.58 -4.87 -11.33
CA GLU A 73 -9.81 -3.83 -10.59
C GLU A 73 -8.88 -3.01 -11.49
N ALA A 74 -8.72 -3.43 -12.76
CA ALA A 74 -7.93 -2.75 -13.78
C ALA A 74 -8.74 -1.69 -14.53
#